data_AF-A0A0B5E7T4-F1
#
_entry.id   AF-A0A0B5E7T4-F1
#
_cell.length_a   1.000
_cell.length_b   1.000
_cell.length_c   1.000
_cell.angle_alpha   90.00
_cell.angle_beta   90.00
_cell.angle_gamma   90.00
#
_symmetry.space_group_name_H-M   'P 1'
#
loop_
_entity.id
_entity.type
_entity.pdbx_description
1 polymer ?
#
loop_
_entity_poly.entity_id
_entity_poly.type
_entity_poly.pdbx_seq_one_letter_code
_entity_poly.pdbx_strand_id
1 'polypeptide(L)'
;DNFHFNPKRYDLAKVGRYKINHKLGLDAPLTDSVLTVQDIVATIKYLVRLHAGTEETFPGIRSGKKADIRIATDDIDNFGNRRIRAVGELIQNQVRTGLSRMERVVRERMTTQDIQAITPQTLINVRPVVAAIKEFFGTSQLSQFMDQNN
;
A
#
# COMPACT_ATOMS: atom_id res chain seq x y z
N ASP A 1 11.92 15.69 4.77
CA ASP A 1 10.94 14.96 3.94
C ASP A 1 10.30 13.82 4.70
N ASN A 2 9.02 13.95 5.05
CA ASN A 2 8.30 12.95 5.82
C ASN A 2 7.92 11.73 4.97
N PHE A 3 8.38 10.54 5.37
CA PHE A 3 8.17 9.28 4.64
C PHE A 3 6.69 8.86 4.51
N HIS A 4 5.83 9.21 5.47
CA HIS A 4 4.46 8.69 5.58
C HIS A 4 3.37 9.53 4.90
N PHE A 5 3.68 10.77 4.53
CA PHE A 5 2.73 11.68 3.86
C PHE A 5 2.97 11.77 2.34
N ASN A 6 3.99 11.08 1.83
CA ASN A 6 4.34 11.14 0.42
C ASN A 6 3.68 9.98 -0.36
N PRO A 7 2.74 10.25 -1.28
CA PRO A 7 2.01 9.22 -2.02
C PRO A 7 2.91 8.41 -2.98
N LYS A 8 4.10 8.91 -3.32
CA LYS A 8 5.08 8.15 -4.12
C LYS A 8 5.81 7.09 -3.31
N ARG A 9 5.86 7.21 -1.98
CA ARG A 9 6.63 6.35 -1.08
C ARG A 9 5.77 5.54 -0.14
N TYR A 10 4.53 5.94 0.09
CA TYR A 10 3.62 5.32 1.04
C TYR A 10 2.21 5.23 0.44
N ASP A 11 1.60 4.05 0.54
CA ASP A 11 0.26 3.76 0.01
C ASP A 11 -0.40 2.69 0.90
N LEU A 12 -1.41 3.09 1.67
CA LEU A 12 -2.27 2.21 2.46
C LEU A 12 -3.15 1.31 1.58
N ALA A 13 -3.33 1.69 0.31
CA ALA A 13 -4.40 1.23 -0.55
C ALA A 13 -5.79 1.45 0.07
N LYS A 14 -6.84 1.19 -0.72
CA LYS A 14 -8.24 1.31 -0.26
C LYS A 14 -8.51 0.43 0.96
N VAL A 15 -7.89 -0.76 1.01
CA VAL A 15 -8.08 -1.74 2.09
C VAL A 15 -7.44 -1.25 3.39
N GLY A 16 -6.21 -0.72 3.35
CA GLY A 16 -5.55 -0.20 4.54
C GLY A 16 -6.27 1.02 5.11
N ARG A 17 -6.70 1.95 4.24
CA ARG A 17 -7.52 3.10 4.65
C ARG A 17 -8.83 2.66 5.29
N TYR A 18 -9.54 1.71 4.69
CA TYR A 18 -10.75 1.11 5.28
C TYR A 18 -10.50 0.51 6.67
N LYS A 19 -9.40 -0.25 6.83
CA LYS A 19 -9.05 -0.88 8.11
C LYS A 19 -8.71 0.13 9.20
N ILE A 20 -7.92 1.16 8.88
CA ILE A 20 -7.58 2.24 9.82
C ILE A 20 -8.85 2.98 10.25
N ASN A 21 -9.69 3.37 9.30
CA ASN A 21 -10.97 4.00 9.58
C ASN A 21 -11.83 3.16 10.54
N HIS A 22 -11.98 1.87 10.24
CA HIS A 22 -12.79 0.97 11.04
C HIS A 22 -12.23 0.74 12.45
N LYS A 23 -10.90 0.61 12.58
CA LYS A 23 -10.21 0.33 13.85
C LYS A 23 -10.15 1.55 14.76
N LEU A 24 -9.92 2.74 14.20
CA LEU A 24 -9.72 3.97 14.95
C LEU A 24 -10.98 4.84 15.05
N GLY A 25 -12.07 4.45 14.38
CA GLY A 25 -13.31 5.23 14.34
C GLY A 25 -13.17 6.52 13.55
N LEU A 26 -12.45 6.48 12.44
CA LEU A 26 -12.27 7.61 11.52
C LEU A 26 -13.13 7.41 10.26
N ASP A 27 -13.41 8.50 9.55
CA ASP A 27 -14.23 8.50 8.34
C ASP A 27 -13.55 9.26 7.19
N ALA A 28 -12.24 9.08 7.05
CA ALA A 28 -11.49 9.64 5.93
C ALA A 28 -11.88 8.96 4.60
N PRO A 29 -11.89 9.67 3.46
CA PRO A 29 -12.16 9.08 2.17
C PRO A 29 -11.28 7.85 1.85
N LEU A 30 -11.84 6.83 1.20
CA LEU A 30 -11.08 5.65 0.77
C LEU A 30 -10.00 5.95 -0.27
N THR A 31 -10.08 7.13 -0.90
CA THR A 31 -9.07 7.65 -1.83
C THR A 31 -7.81 8.14 -1.13
N ASP A 32 -7.87 8.41 0.18
CA ASP A 32 -6.74 8.92 0.94
C ASP A 32 -5.78 7.78 1.25
N SER A 33 -4.82 7.58 0.36
CA SER A 33 -3.86 6.47 0.40
C SER A 33 -2.66 6.73 1.32
N VAL A 34 -2.43 7.96 1.78
CA VAL A 34 -1.34 8.29 2.71
C VAL A 34 -1.85 8.45 4.14
N LEU A 35 -0.98 8.31 5.14
CA LEU A 35 -1.35 8.61 6.52
C LEU A 35 -1.61 10.10 6.69
N THR A 36 -2.48 10.44 7.63
CA THR A 36 -2.74 11.82 8.07
C THR A 36 -2.28 12.00 9.51
N VAL A 37 -2.09 13.25 9.94
CA VAL A 37 -1.78 13.55 11.34
C VAL A 37 -2.90 13.03 12.27
N GLN A 38 -4.14 13.09 11.81
CA GLN A 38 -5.30 12.58 12.55
C GLN A 38 -5.21 11.06 12.76
N ASP A 39 -4.78 10.29 11.76
CA ASP A 39 -4.56 8.84 11.89
C ASP A 39 -3.55 8.53 13.00
N ILE A 40 -2.43 9.28 13.03
CA ILE A 40 -1.35 9.09 14.00
C ILE A 40 -1.85 9.43 15.41
N VAL A 41 -2.52 10.57 15.58
CA VAL A 41 -3.08 10.99 16.87
C VAL A 41 -4.10 9.98 17.37
N ALA A 42 -4.99 9.49 16.51
CA ALA A 42 -5.97 8.47 16.86
C ALA A 42 -5.32 7.13 17.24
N THR A 43 -4.26 6.74 16.53
CA THR A 43 -3.49 5.52 16.83
C THR A 43 -2.84 5.60 18.21
N ILE A 44 -2.18 6.71 18.54
CA ILE A 44 -1.54 6.91 19.85
C ILE A 44 -2.60 6.90 20.96
N LYS A 45 -3.72 7.60 20.77
CA LYS A 45 -4.85 7.59 21.71
C LYS A 45 -5.42 6.19 21.93
N TYR A 46 -5.55 5.40 20.86
CA TYR A 46 -5.98 4.00 20.96
C TYR A 46 -5.00 3.18 21.79
N LEU A 47 -3.69 3.31 21.53
CA LEU A 47 -2.64 2.55 22.22
C LEU A 47 -2.57 2.89 23.71
N VAL A 48 -2.66 4.18 24.07
CA VAL A 48 -2.63 4.62 25.48
C VAL A 48 -3.81 4.05 26.25
N ARG A 49 -5.01 4.07 25.66
CA ARG A 49 -6.20 3.50 26.29
C ARG A 49 -6.11 1.98 26.42
N LEU A 50 -5.60 1.31 25.38
CA LEU A 50 -5.35 -0.14 25.44
C LEU A 50 -4.38 -0.50 26.57
N HIS A 51 -3.32 0.30 26.76
CA HIS A 51 -2.36 0.10 27.84
C HIS A 51 -2.94 0.36 29.23
N ALA A 52 -3.84 1.34 29.37
CA ALA A 52 -4.51 1.64 30.63
C ALA A 52 -5.40 0.47 31.13
N GLY A 53 -5.70 -0.52 30.27
CA GLY A 53 -6.41 -1.73 30.66
C GLY A 53 -7.90 -1.53 30.94
N THR A 54 -8.46 -0.38 30.59
CA THR A 54 -9.91 -0.17 30.63
C THR A 54 -10.52 -0.78 29.38
N GLU A 55 -11.42 -1.77 29.54
CA GLU A 55 -12.27 -2.30 28.44
C GLU A 55 -13.35 -1.28 28.05
N GLU A 56 -12.94 -0.04 27.85
CA GLU A 56 -13.82 1.05 27.50
C GLU A 56 -14.03 1.10 26.00
N THR A 57 -15.24 1.51 25.62
CA THR A 57 -15.47 2.02 24.28
C THR A 57 -15.06 3.49 24.21
N PHE A 58 -14.62 3.95 23.05
CA PHE A 58 -14.45 5.37 22.81
C PHE A 58 -15.31 5.84 21.63
N PRO A 59 -15.80 7.09 21.67
CA PRO A 59 -16.65 7.61 20.61
C PRO A 59 -15.83 7.77 19.32
N GLY A 60 -16.35 7.26 18.22
CA GLY A 60 -15.79 7.40 16.89
C GLY A 60 -16.87 7.48 15.82
N ILE A 61 -16.45 7.43 14.56
CA ILE A 61 -17.32 7.42 13.40
C ILE A 61 -17.08 6.13 12.62
N ARG A 62 -18.18 5.50 12.17
CA ARG A 62 -18.15 4.39 11.21
C ARG A 62 -19.18 4.65 10.12
N SER A 63 -18.72 4.74 8.88
CA SER A 63 -19.59 4.96 7.71
C SER A 63 -20.52 6.15 7.89
N GLY A 64 -19.97 7.28 8.33
CA GLY A 64 -20.73 8.52 8.60
C GLY A 64 -21.60 8.55 9.87
N LYS A 65 -21.64 7.47 10.67
CA LYS A 65 -22.46 7.40 11.90
C LYS A 65 -21.59 7.38 13.14
N LYS A 66 -22.06 8.03 14.21
CA LYS A 66 -21.45 7.90 15.54
C LYS A 66 -21.51 6.43 15.97
N ALA A 67 -20.37 5.89 16.38
CA ALA A 67 -20.24 4.51 16.80
C ALA A 67 -19.24 4.42 17.95
N ASP A 68 -19.54 3.55 18.90
CA ASP A 68 -18.65 3.23 20.00
C ASP A 68 -17.63 2.19 19.54
N ILE A 69 -16.35 2.55 19.60
CA ILE A 69 -15.25 1.71 19.16
C ILE A 69 -14.72 0.94 20.36
N ARG A 70 -14.87 -0.39 20.33
CA ARG A 70 -14.32 -1.27 21.36
C ARG A 70 -12.79 -1.27 21.30
N ILE A 71 -12.17 -1.11 22.46
CA ILE A 71 -10.73 -1.24 22.64
C ILE A 71 -10.42 -2.68 23.07
N ALA A 72 -9.64 -3.37 22.26
CA ALA A 72 -9.13 -4.71 22.54
C ALA A 72 -7.84 -4.95 21.76
N THR A 73 -7.05 -5.91 22.25
CA THR A 73 -5.92 -6.46 21.48
C THR A 73 -6.46 -7.17 20.23
N ASP A 74 -5.69 -7.10 19.14
CA ASP A 74 -6.03 -7.80 17.91
C ASP A 74 -5.47 -9.22 17.94
N ASP A 75 -6.29 -10.18 17.50
CA ASP A 75 -5.83 -11.53 17.20
C ASP A 75 -5.25 -11.56 15.77
N ILE A 76 -3.99 -12.01 15.67
CA ILE A 76 -3.25 -12.13 14.41
C ILE A 76 -3.74 -13.28 13.54
N ASP A 77 -4.40 -14.27 14.13
CA ASP A 77 -4.90 -15.45 13.41
C ASP A 77 -6.30 -15.25 12.86
N ASN A 78 -7.01 -14.23 13.34
CA ASN A 78 -8.33 -13.86 12.83
C ASN A 78 -8.27 -13.58 11.31
N PHE A 79 -9.07 -14.31 10.53
CA PHE A 79 -9.14 -14.13 9.08
C PHE A 79 -9.56 -12.72 8.66
N GLY A 80 -10.26 -11.98 9.51
CA GLY A 80 -10.53 -10.56 9.29
C GLY A 80 -9.24 -9.74 9.12
N ASN A 81 -8.13 -10.15 9.74
CA ASN A 81 -6.82 -9.50 9.67
C ASN A 81 -5.88 -10.16 8.65
N ARG A 82 -6.28 -11.29 8.05
CA ARG A 82 -5.52 -11.99 7.00
C ARG A 82 -6.11 -11.68 5.63
N ARG A 83 -5.28 -11.28 4.67
CA ARG A 83 -5.71 -10.97 3.30
C ARG A 83 -4.98 -11.86 2.30
N ILE A 84 -5.74 -12.55 1.47
CA ILE A 84 -5.22 -13.32 0.35
C ILE A 84 -4.87 -12.36 -0.79
N ARG A 85 -3.68 -12.50 -1.36
CA ARG A 85 -3.26 -11.79 -2.57
C ARG A 85 -3.25 -12.76 -3.75
N ALA A 86 -4.06 -12.48 -4.76
CA ALA A 86 -4.05 -13.25 -5.99
C ALA A 86 -2.82 -12.91 -6.85
N VAL A 87 -2.49 -13.79 -7.79
CA VAL A 87 -1.35 -13.63 -8.72
C VAL A 87 -1.39 -12.28 -9.44
N GLY A 88 -2.57 -11.83 -9.88
CA GLY A 88 -2.73 -10.53 -10.56
C GLY A 88 -2.26 -9.33 -9.72
N GLU A 89 -2.54 -9.32 -8.42
CA GLU A 89 -2.08 -8.24 -7.53
C GLU A 89 -0.57 -8.29 -7.30
N LEU A 90 -0.01 -9.49 -7.17
CA LEU A 90 1.43 -9.66 -7.00
C LEU A 90 2.18 -9.17 -8.24
N ILE A 91 1.73 -9.55 -9.44
CA ILE A 91 2.29 -9.08 -10.71
C ILE A 91 2.12 -7.57 -10.84
N GLN A 92 0.95 -7.03 -10.49
CA GLN A 92 0.71 -5.58 -10.56
C GLN A 92 1.74 -4.79 -9.73
N ASN A 93 2.12 -5.28 -8.55
CA ASN A 93 3.14 -4.64 -7.72
C ASN A 93 4.54 -4.68 -8.36
N GLN A 94 4.88 -5.77 -9.05
CA GLN A 94 6.14 -5.90 -9.78
C GLN A 94 6.20 -4.97 -10.99
N VAL A 95 5.10 -4.92 -11.76
CA VAL A 95 4.96 -3.99 -12.89
C VAL A 95 5.02 -2.54 -12.41
N ARG A 96 4.36 -2.19 -11.31
CA ARG A 96 4.43 -0.85 -10.68
C ARG A 96 5.88 -0.46 -10.36
N THR A 97 6.64 -1.39 -9.79
CA THR A 97 8.06 -1.17 -9.46
C THR A 97 8.90 -0.99 -10.74
N GLY A 98 8.65 -1.80 -11.77
CA GLY A 98 9.29 -1.65 -13.08
C GLY A 98 8.99 -0.31 -13.75
N LEU A 99 7.75 0.16 -13.67
CA LEU A 99 7.32 1.47 -14.19
C LEU A 99 7.98 2.63 -13.42
N SER A 100 8.11 2.53 -12.09
CA SER A 100 8.80 3.55 -11.30
C SER A 100 10.29 3.67 -11.68
N ARG A 101 10.95 2.54 -11.95
CA ARG A 101 12.33 2.54 -12.49
C ARG A 101 12.39 3.17 -13.87
N MET A 102 11.43 2.86 -14.75
CA MET A 102 11.33 3.48 -16.07
C MET A 102 11.10 4.99 -15.99
N GLU A 103 10.20 5.47 -15.13
CA GLU A 103 9.96 6.91 -14.89
C GLU A 103 11.26 7.63 -14.55
N ARG A 104 12.06 7.05 -13.66
CA ARG A 104 13.36 7.62 -13.28
C ARG A 104 14.29 7.76 -14.48
N VAL A 105 14.44 6.71 -15.29
CA VAL A 105 15.31 6.73 -16.49
C VAL A 105 14.82 7.75 -17.52
N VAL A 106 13.50 7.84 -17.73
CA VAL A 106 12.90 8.84 -18.61
C VAL A 106 13.22 10.25 -18.12
N ARG A 107 13.03 10.51 -16.82
CA ARG A 107 13.32 11.82 -16.21
C ARG A 107 14.79 12.20 -16.33
N GLU A 108 15.71 11.27 -16.07
CA GLU A 108 17.15 11.47 -16.23
C GLU A 108 17.49 11.81 -17.69
N ARG A 109 16.99 11.03 -18.66
CA ARG A 109 17.24 11.28 -20.09
C ARG A 109 16.71 12.63 -20.58
N MET A 110 15.53 13.04 -20.11
CA MET A 110 14.95 14.35 -20.47
C MET A 110 15.80 15.52 -19.99
N THR A 111 16.62 15.36 -18.93
CA THR A 111 17.51 16.42 -18.44
C THR A 111 18.86 16.45 -19.16
N THR A 112 19.31 15.33 -19.73
CA THR A 112 20.65 15.20 -20.33
C THR A 112 20.67 15.28 -21.85
N GLN A 113 19.55 15.01 -22.52
CA GLN A 113 19.47 14.98 -23.99
C GLN A 113 19.08 16.35 -24.56
N ASP A 114 19.52 16.61 -25.79
CA ASP A 114 19.15 17.81 -26.53
C ASP A 114 17.65 17.81 -26.89
N ILE A 115 16.98 18.92 -26.62
CA ILE A 115 15.54 19.13 -26.80
C ILE A 115 15.11 18.83 -28.24
N GLN A 116 15.95 19.17 -29.23
CA GLN A 116 15.64 18.97 -30.64
C GLN A 116 15.70 17.50 -31.09
N ALA A 117 16.40 16.65 -30.34
CA ALA A 117 16.57 15.23 -30.64
C ALA A 117 15.66 14.31 -29.80
N ILE A 118 14.93 14.86 -28.82
CA ILE A 118 14.07 14.08 -27.93
C ILE A 118 12.79 13.66 -28.68
N THR A 119 12.53 12.35 -28.70
CA THR A 119 11.24 11.79 -29.12
C THR A 119 10.74 10.79 -28.07
N PRO A 120 9.43 10.51 -27.97
CA PRO A 120 8.92 9.55 -26.99
C PRO A 120 9.58 8.16 -27.11
N GLN A 121 9.92 7.75 -28.34
CA GLN A 121 10.56 6.47 -28.60
C GLN A 121 12.00 6.40 -28.04
N THR A 122 12.76 7.50 -28.06
CA THR A 122 14.14 7.52 -27.53
C THR A 122 14.17 7.56 -26.00
N LEU A 123 13.11 8.04 -25.36
CA LEU A 123 12.98 8.11 -23.91
C LEU A 123 12.53 6.78 -23.29
N ILE A 124 11.61 6.07 -23.94
CA ILE A 124 10.97 4.86 -23.37
C ILE A 124 11.90 3.65 -23.50
N ASN A 125 12.24 3.03 -22.37
CA ASN A 125 12.96 1.76 -22.32
C ASN A 125 12.16 0.72 -21.54
N VAL A 126 11.71 -0.34 -22.21
CA VAL A 126 10.88 -1.41 -21.62
C VAL A 126 11.65 -2.41 -20.76
N ARG A 127 12.99 -2.43 -20.84
CA ARG A 127 13.82 -3.41 -20.11
C ARG A 127 13.53 -3.49 -18.60
N PRO A 128 13.36 -2.38 -17.85
CA PRO A 128 13.08 -2.44 -16.42
C PRO A 128 11.76 -3.14 -16.08
N VAL A 129 10.74 -2.99 -16.93
CA VAL A 129 9.43 -3.64 -16.73
C VAL A 129 9.51 -5.12 -17.06
N VAL A 130 10.14 -5.48 -18.19
CA VAL A 130 10.35 -6.89 -18.57
C VAL A 130 11.17 -7.64 -17.53
N ALA A 131 12.22 -7.00 -16.99
CA ALA A 131 13.06 -7.59 -15.95
C ALA A 131 12.26 -7.89 -14.68
N ALA A 132 11.43 -6.95 -14.20
CA ALA A 132 10.60 -7.16 -13.01
C ALA A 132 9.59 -8.31 -13.18
N ILE A 133 9.01 -8.46 -14.37
CA ILE A 133 8.11 -9.59 -14.67
C ILE A 133 8.87 -10.91 -14.70
N LYS A 134 10.03 -10.96 -15.35
CA LYS A 134 10.86 -12.18 -15.41
C LYS A 134 11.35 -12.61 -14.04
N GLU A 135 11.78 -11.66 -13.21
CA GLU A 135 12.20 -11.91 -11.83
C GLU A 135 11.04 -12.51 -11.02
N PHE A 136 9.83 -11.97 -11.15
CA PHE A 136 8.66 -12.54 -10.49
C PHE A 136 8.41 -14.00 -10.86
N PHE A 137 8.39 -14.35 -12.14
CA PHE A 137 8.10 -15.73 -12.54
C PHE A 137 9.29 -16.69 -12.37
N GLY A 138 10.52 -16.18 -12.44
CA GLY A 138 11.72 -17.00 -12.40
C GLY A 138 12.22 -17.31 -10.99
N THR A 139 12.05 -16.41 -10.02
CA THR A 139 12.64 -16.55 -8.68
C THR A 139 11.65 -16.44 -7.53
N SER A 140 10.38 -16.13 -7.79
CA SER A 140 9.38 -16.06 -6.71
C SER A 140 9.08 -17.43 -6.14
N GLN A 141 9.09 -17.56 -4.82
CA GLN A 141 8.65 -18.77 -4.11
C GLN A 141 7.20 -19.16 -4.41
N LEU A 142 6.37 -18.21 -4.87
CA LEU A 142 4.97 -18.44 -5.24
C LEU A 142 4.82 -18.85 -6.71
N SER A 143 5.89 -18.77 -7.50
CA SER A 143 5.95 -19.21 -8.90
C SER A 143 6.66 -20.56 -8.93
N GLN A 144 5.91 -21.62 -8.64
CA GLN A 144 6.43 -22.99 -8.57
C GLN A 144 6.05 -23.77 -9.83
N PHE A 145 6.81 -24.84 -10.10
CA PHE A 145 6.40 -25.81 -11.11
C PHE A 145 5.05 -26.41 -10.70
N MET A 146 4.15 -26.51 -11.66
CA MET A 146 2.85 -27.13 -11.45
C MET A 146 3.07 -28.60 -11.08
N ASP A 147 2.53 -29.02 -9.94
CA ASP A 147 2.50 -30.43 -9.57
C ASP A 147 1.54 -31.15 -10.52
N GLN A 148 2.08 -32.05 -11.34
CA GLN A 148 1.34 -32.81 -12.35
C GLN A 148 1.12 -34.27 -11.93
N ASN A 149 1.26 -34.59 -10.65
CA ASN A 149 0.93 -35.91 -10.15
C ASN A 149 -0.60 -36.10 -10.12
N ASN A 150 -1.16 -36.47 -11.28
CA ASN A 150 -2.41 -37.19 -11.58
C ASN A 150 -2.99 -36.74 -12.92
#